data_AF-A0A2M6W0E3-F1
#
_entry.id   AF-A0A2M6W0E3-F1
#
_cell.length_a   1.000
_cell.length_b   1.000
_cell.length_c   1.000
_cell.angle_alpha   90.00
_cell.angle_beta   90.00
_cell.angle_gamma   90.00
#
_symmetry.space_group_name_H-M   'P 1'
#
loop_
_entity.id
_entity.type
_entity.pdbx_description
1 polymer ?
#
loop_
_entity_poly.entity_id
_entity_poly.type
_entity_poly.pdbx_seq_one_letter_code
_entity_poly.pdbx_strand_id
1 'polypeptide(L)' 'MKEIIFSRQAKRAIELIHHSNKHVFVTGKAGTGKSTLLEYVRNNATKKMVVLAPTGVAAINVHGDTIHSFF' A
#
# COMPACT_ATOMS: atom_id res chain seq x y z
N MET A 1 0.56 -7.69 -18.79
CA MET A 1 0.76 -7.58 -17.33
C MET A 1 0.92 -8.98 -16.77
N LYS A 2 1.89 -9.24 -15.89
CA LYS A 2 1.98 -10.54 -15.21
C LYS A 2 0.82 -10.68 -14.24
N GLU A 3 0.21 -11.86 -14.19
CA GLU A 3 -0.83 -12.18 -13.22
C GLU A 3 -0.21 -12.21 -11.81
N ILE A 4 -0.67 -11.34 -10.92
CA ILE A 4 -0.16 -11.25 -9.55
C ILE A 4 -1.00 -12.16 -8.66
N ILE A 5 -0.37 -13.17 -8.08
CA ILE A 5 -1.01 -14.09 -7.13
C ILE A 5 -0.76 -13.60 -5.71
N PHE A 6 -1.82 -13.20 -5.01
CA PHE A 6 -1.75 -12.78 -3.61
C PHE A 6 -1.94 -13.94 -2.64
N SER A 7 -1.16 -13.93 -1.56
CA SER A 7 -1.37 -14.83 -0.42
C SER A 7 -2.71 -14.56 0.27
N ARG A 8 -3.18 -15.52 1.08
CA ARG A 8 -4.41 -15.35 1.88
C ARG A 8 -4.36 -14.10 2.77
N GLN A 9 -3.20 -13.81 3.35
CA GLN A 9 -2.98 -12.64 4.22
C GLN A 9 -3.06 -11.34 3.43
N ALA A 10 -2.43 -11.29 2.25
CA ALA A 10 -2.50 -10.12 1.37
C ALA A 10 -3.93 -9.87 0.87
N LYS A 11 -4.66 -10.91 0.47
CA LYS A 11 -6.09 -10.82 0.11
C LYS A 11 -6.92 -10.25 1.25
N ARG A 12 -6.68 -10.68 2.50
CA ARG A 12 -7.37 -10.14 3.67
C ARG A 12 -7.04 -8.68 3.92
N ALA A 13 -5.78 -8.27 3.75
CA ALA A 13 -5.39 -6.86 3.87
C ALA A 13 -6.08 -5.99 2.81
N ILE A 14 -6.09 -6.43 1.55
CA ILE A 14 -6.78 -5.77 0.43
C ILE A 14 -8.27 -5.57 0.75
N GLU A 15 -8.94 -6.62 1.21
CA GLU A 15 -10.37 -6.57 1.57
C GLU A 15 -10.63 -5.54 2.69
N LEU A 16 -9.81 -5.56 3.76
CA LEU A 16 -9.95 -4.61 4.87
C LEU A 16 -9.72 -3.17 4.42
N ILE A 17 -8.75 -2.92 3.55
CA ILE A 17 -8.42 -1.58 3.05
C ILE A 17 -9.55 -1.05 2.15
N HIS A 18 -10.05 -1.85 1.22
CA HIS A 18 -11.09 -1.41 0.27
C HIS A 18 -12.48 -1.30 0.91
N HIS A 19 -12.85 -2.24 1.78
CA HIS A 19 -14.25 -2.39 2.22
C HIS A 19 -14.51 -2.00 3.68
N SER A 20 -13.49 -1.55 4.42
CA SER A 20 -13.67 -1.09 5.79
C SER A 20 -13.02 0.27 6.03
N ASN A 21 -13.40 0.92 7.12
CA ASN A 21 -12.75 2.15 7.61
C ASN A 21 -11.86 1.86 8.83
N LYS A 22 -11.44 0.61 9.01
CA LYS A 22 -10.56 0.21 10.11
C LYS A 22 -9.12 0.60 9.80
N HIS A 23 -8.36 0.95 10.84
CA HIS A 23 -6.91 1.07 10.72
C HIS A 23 -6.28 -0.31 10.54
N VAL A 24 -5.39 -0.44 9.55
CA VAL A 24 -4.72 -1.70 9.23
C VAL A 24 -3.21 -1.46 9.25
N PHE A 25 -2.50 -2.28 10.02
CA PHE A 25 -1.03 -2.31 10.00
C PHE A 25 -0.56 -3.56 9.25
N VAL A 26 0.13 -3.36 8.12
CA VAL A 26 0.70 -4.44 7.31
C VAL A 26 2.21 -4.46 7.48
N THR A 27 2.74 -5.59 7.95
CA THR A 27 4.17 -5.82 8.14
C THR A 27 4.63 -7.08 7.41
N GLY A 28 5.94 -7.26 7.29
CA GLY A 28 6.56 -8.40 6.62
C GLY A 28 8.05 -8.18 6.36
N LYS A 29 8.80 -9.27 6.24
CA LYS A 29 10.25 -9.25 5.96
C LYS A 29 10.58 -8.55 4.63
N ALA A 30 11.85 -8.23 4.39
CA ALA A 30 12.29 -7.75 3.09
C ALA A 30 11.94 -8.77 1.98
N GLY A 31 11.56 -8.29 0.80
CA GLY A 31 11.20 -9.16 -0.33
C GLY A 31 9.81 -9.80 -0.29
N THR A 32 8.97 -9.54 0.72
CA THR A 32 7.63 -10.16 0.83
C THR A 32 6.51 -9.41 0.07
N GLY A 33 6.85 -8.59 -0.92
CA GLY A 33 5.87 -7.94 -1.80
C GLY A 33 5.04 -6.80 -1.19
N LYS A 34 5.53 -6.13 -0.12
CA LYS A 34 4.81 -5.02 0.53
C LYS A 34 4.53 -3.84 -0.42
N SER A 35 5.53 -3.42 -1.20
CA SER A 35 5.33 -2.35 -2.19
C SER A 35 4.40 -2.78 -3.32
N THR A 36 4.46 -4.05 -3.74
CA THR A 36 3.53 -4.63 -4.72
C THR A 36 2.09 -4.63 -4.23
N LEU A 37 1.87 -4.96 -2.94
CA LEU A 37 0.57 -4.87 -2.30
C LEU A 37 0.05 -3.42 -2.28
N LEU A 38 0.91 -2.46 -1.92
CA LEU A 38 0.57 -1.04 -1.90
C LEU A 38 0.19 -0.52 -3.29
N GLU A 39 0.97 -0.85 -4.33
CA GLU A 39 0.65 -0.48 -5.72
C GLU A 39 -0.67 -1.09 -6.20
N TYR A 40 -0.91 -2.37 -5.90
CA TYR A 40 -2.17 -3.01 -6.24
C TYR A 40 -3.35 -2.31 -5.58
N VAL A 41 -3.26 -2.06 -4.27
CA VAL A 41 -4.30 -1.35 -3.51
C VAL A 41 -4.54 0.05 -4.10
N ARG A 42 -3.48 0.82 -4.38
CA ARG A 42 -3.58 2.15 -5.00
C ARG A 42 -4.30 2.10 -6.34
N ASN A 43 -3.92 1.17 -7.21
CA ASN A 43 -4.44 1.09 -8.58
C ASN A 43 -5.87 0.55 -8.65
N ASN A 44 -6.34 -0.16 -7.62
CA ASN A 44 -7.68 -0.76 -7.57
C ASN A 44 -8.58 -0.12 -6.49
N ALA A 45 -8.14 0.97 -5.86
CA ALA A 45 -8.92 1.64 -4.83
C ALA A 45 -10.12 2.37 -5.43
N THR A 46 -11.30 2.10 -4.87
CA THR A 46 -12.51 2.90 -5.09
C THR A 46 -12.55 4.15 -4.21
N LYS A 47 -11.70 4.20 -3.17
CA LYS A 47 -11.58 5.32 -2.24
C LYS A 47 -10.48 6.27 -2.70
N LYS A 48 -10.68 7.57 -2.47
CA LYS A 48 -9.59 8.56 -2.59
C LYS A 48 -8.48 8.19 -1.60
N MET A 49 -7.25 8.13 -2.09
CA MET A 49 -6.10 7.66 -1.33
C MET A 49 -4.93 8.63 -1.52
N VAL A 50 -4.23 8.90 -0.42
CA VAL A 50 -2.93 9.58 -0.41
C VAL A 50 -1.91 8.59 0.11
N VAL A 51 -0.74 8.52 -0.55
CA VAL A 51 0.37 7.67 -0.12
C VAL A 51 1.46 8.57 0.44
N LEU A 52 1.80 8.36 1.71
CA LEU A 52 2.81 9.14 2.42
C LEU A 52 3.92 8.23 2.94
N ALA A 53 5.14 8.75 2.99
CA ALA A 53 6.28 8.07 3.59
C ALA A 53 7.10 9.04 4.48
N PRO A 54 7.88 8.52 5.44
CA PRO A 54 8.64 9.37 6.36
C PRO A 54 9.92 9.99 5.75
N THR A 55 10.47 9.40 4.68
CA THR A 55 11.71 9.87 4.03
C THR A 55 11.50 10.06 2.52
N GLY A 56 12.27 10.96 1.91
CA GLY A 56 12.17 11.28 0.48
C GLY A 56 12.39 10.06 -0.43
N VAL A 57 13.42 9.24 -0.15
CA VAL A 57 13.70 8.02 -0.93
C VAL A 57 12.53 7.03 -0.84
N ALA A 58 11.92 6.88 0.34
CA ALA A 58 10.76 6.00 0.49
C ALA A 58 9.54 6.53 -0.25
N ALA A 59 9.29 7.85 -0.20
CA ALA A 59 8.19 8.50 -0.90
C ALA A 59 8.29 8.31 -2.41
N ILE A 60 9.47 8.56 -2.99
CA ILE A 60 9.76 8.34 -4.42
C ILE A 60 9.48 6.89 -4.82
N ASN A 61 9.95 5.91 -4.02
CA ASN A 61 9.79 4.49 -4.33
C ASN A 61 8.33 4.00 -4.35
N VAL A 62 7.41 4.72 -3.71
CA VAL A 62 5.97 4.39 -3.69
C VAL A 62 5.13 5.40 -4.45
N HIS A 63 5.78 6.29 -5.21
CA HIS A 63 5.16 7.39 -5.96
C HIS A 63 4.22 8.25 -5.09
N GLY A 64 4.65 8.53 -3.87
CA GLY A 64 3.93 9.36 -2.89
C GLY A 64 4.74 10.57 -2.46
N ASP A 65 4.26 11.23 -1.42
CA ASP A 65 4.91 12.41 -0.82
C ASP A 65 5.50 12.08 0.55
N THR A 66 6.33 12.99 1.07
CA THR A 66 6.76 12.88 2.45
C THR A 66 5.67 13.40 3.41
N ILE A 67 5.58 12.82 4.61
CA ILE A 67 4.67 13.32 5.65
C ILE A 67 4.93 14.81 5.93
N HIS A 68 6.21 15.21 5.95
CA HIS A 68 6.64 16.59 6.24
C HIS A 68 6.31 17.61 5.14
N SER A 69 6.14 17.19 3.90
CA SER A 69 5.81 18.09 2.79
C SER A 69 4.31 18.14 2.51
N PHE A 70 3.57 17.14 2.96
CA PHE A 70 2.13 17.03 2.75
C PHE A 70 1.32 17.80 3.81
N PHE A 71 1.76 17.75 5.07
CA PHE A 71 1.18 18.49 6.19
C PHE A 71 2.06 19.69 6.54
#